data_AF-A0ABC8YN03-F1
#
_entry.id   AF-A0ABC8YN03-F1
#
_cell.length_a   1.000
_cell.length_b   1.000
_cell.length_c   1.000
_cell.angle_alpha   90.00
_cell.angle_beta   90.00
_cell.angle_gamma   90.00
#
_symmetry.space_group_name_H-M   'P 1'
#
loop_
_entity.id
_entity.type
_entity.pdbx_description
1 polymer ?
#
loop_
_entity_poly.entity_id
_entity_poly.type
_entity_poly.pdbx_seq_one_letter_code
_entity_poly.pdbx_strand_id
1 'polypeptide(L)'
;MGDAQAEGEGPRCVGCGGRVKTLFVQYSPGNIRLMKCDNCKAVADPYIECEFMIILIDLILHKTRAYRHILFNKLSMGSSVDKGILYRSTLIHIALDAFRISFSKGNRADGASSRSIFSTIFNCIEVIGDALLGNIIFMVMLFLGMWFILKLSFDITRYREALFAVIISSYFKLFLFTMMVWEFPSSVVKLIEMFVLSSNVVALRVVSQFPKAHCFGVCFMAHAAKYLTERWILGNP
;
A
#
# COMPACT_ATOMS: atom_id res chain seq x y z
N MET A 1 -0.54 8.38 -40.56
CA MET A 1 0.36 8.73 -39.44
C MET A 1 0.12 7.72 -38.34
N GLY A 2 0.99 6.71 -38.28
CA GLY A 2 0.93 5.66 -37.27
C GLY A 2 1.88 6.05 -36.15
N ASP A 3 1.32 6.38 -34.99
CA ASP A 3 2.12 6.67 -33.81
C ASP A 3 2.68 5.36 -33.26
N ALA A 4 3.99 5.20 -33.44
CA ALA A 4 4.81 4.25 -32.71
C ALA A 4 4.85 4.67 -31.23
N GLN A 5 3.90 4.17 -30.44
CA GLN A 5 3.91 4.33 -28.98
C GLN A 5 4.71 3.21 -28.32
N ALA A 6 5.88 3.60 -27.80
CA ALA A 6 6.68 3.03 -26.72
C ALA A 6 6.40 1.57 -26.30
N GLU A 7 7.37 0.68 -26.57
CA GLU A 7 7.43 -0.71 -26.09
C GLU A 7 7.66 -0.84 -24.57
N GLY A 8 6.83 -0.22 -23.73
CA GLY A 8 7.03 -0.21 -22.28
C GLY A 8 5.78 -0.23 -21.41
N GLU A 9 4.81 0.62 -21.69
CA GLU A 9 3.79 1.03 -20.70
C GLU A 9 2.35 0.88 -21.23
N GLY A 10 2.01 -0.32 -21.71
CA GLY A 10 0.65 -0.63 -22.11
C GLY A 10 -0.24 -0.99 -20.91
N PRO A 11 -1.54 -0.61 -20.92
CA PRO A 11 -2.47 -1.00 -19.88
C PRO A 11 -2.62 -2.53 -19.77
N ARG A 12 -3.06 -3.01 -18.60
CA ARG A 12 -3.17 -4.45 -18.32
C ARG A 12 -4.62 -4.87 -18.12
N CYS A 13 -4.97 -6.04 -18.61
CA CYS A 13 -6.27 -6.64 -18.34
C CYS A 13 -6.40 -7.01 -16.87
N VAL A 14 -7.49 -6.62 -16.22
CA VAL A 14 -7.72 -6.91 -14.79
C VAL A 14 -7.96 -8.40 -14.52
N GLY A 15 -8.49 -9.13 -15.51
CA GLY A 15 -8.79 -10.56 -15.41
C GLY A 15 -7.55 -11.45 -15.49
N CYS A 16 -6.80 -11.35 -16.59
CA CYS A 16 -5.64 -12.22 -16.84
C CYS A 16 -4.28 -11.56 -16.51
N GLY A 17 -4.20 -10.23 -16.40
CA GLY A 17 -2.94 -9.51 -16.21
C GLY A 17 -2.11 -9.33 -17.49
N GLY A 18 -2.60 -9.82 -18.63
CA GLY A 18 -1.97 -9.63 -19.94
C GLY A 18 -2.04 -8.17 -20.40
N ARG A 19 -1.04 -7.75 -21.18
CA ARG A 19 -1.01 -6.41 -21.78
C ARG A 19 -2.10 -6.27 -22.84
N VAL A 20 -2.73 -5.10 -22.91
CA VAL A 20 -3.76 -4.75 -23.89
C VAL A 20 -3.36 -3.43 -24.55
N LYS A 21 -3.65 -3.26 -25.84
CA LYS A 21 -3.32 -2.04 -26.58
C LYS A 21 -4.12 -0.83 -26.10
N THR A 22 -5.43 -0.98 -25.99
CA THR A 22 -6.36 0.05 -25.51
C THR A 22 -7.44 -0.58 -24.64
N LEU A 23 -7.78 0.06 -23.51
CA LEU A 23 -8.83 -0.46 -22.60
C LEU A 23 -10.24 -0.07 -23.06
N PHE A 24 -10.37 1.10 -23.68
CA PHE A 24 -11.63 1.62 -24.21
C PHE A 24 -11.38 2.39 -25.49
N VAL A 25 -12.41 2.47 -26.33
CA VAL A 25 -12.48 3.37 -27.48
C VAL A 25 -13.57 4.39 -27.20
N GLN A 26 -13.24 5.67 -27.32
CA GLN A 26 -14.21 6.76 -27.17
C GLN A 26 -14.74 7.15 -28.56
N TYR A 27 -16.05 7.04 -28.76
CA TYR A 27 -16.70 7.42 -30.02
C TYR A 27 -17.20 8.88 -29.98
N SER A 28 -17.62 9.35 -28.81
CA SER A 28 -18.06 10.73 -28.55
C SER A 28 -17.83 11.08 -27.07
N PRO A 29 -17.83 12.36 -26.66
CA PRO A 29 -17.75 12.71 -25.24
C PRO A 29 -18.85 11.98 -24.46
N GLY A 30 -18.46 11.17 -23.46
CA GLY A 30 -19.37 10.32 -22.68
C GLY A 30 -19.74 8.96 -23.29
N ASN A 31 -19.47 8.68 -24.57
CA ASN A 31 -19.71 7.37 -25.19
C ASN A 31 -18.40 6.60 -25.35
N ILE A 32 -18.12 5.75 -24.37
CA ILE A 32 -16.97 4.84 -24.38
C ILE A 32 -17.44 3.41 -24.60
N ARG A 33 -16.64 2.64 -25.32
CA ARG A 33 -16.84 1.19 -25.48
C ARG A 33 -15.62 0.46 -24.94
N LEU A 34 -15.84 -0.39 -23.96
CA LEU A 34 -14.79 -1.22 -23.39
C LEU A 34 -14.32 -2.30 -24.36
N MET A 35 -13.00 -2.47 -24.44
CA MET A 35 -12.36 -3.45 -25.31
C MET A 35 -12.27 -4.82 -24.63
N LYS A 36 -12.31 -5.87 -25.43
CA LYS A 36 -12.08 -7.24 -24.95
C LYS A 36 -10.59 -7.55 -24.99
N CYS A 37 -10.11 -8.29 -23.99
CA CYS A 37 -8.73 -8.75 -23.96
C CYS A 37 -8.54 -9.91 -24.95
N ASP A 38 -7.46 -9.86 -25.73
CA ASP A 38 -7.17 -10.90 -26.73
C ASP A 38 -6.90 -12.27 -26.11
N ASN A 39 -6.36 -12.29 -24.89
CA ASN A 39 -5.94 -13.50 -24.18
C ASN A 39 -7.11 -14.20 -23.46
N CYS A 40 -7.91 -13.47 -22.67
CA CYS A 40 -9.01 -14.06 -21.91
C CYS A 40 -10.40 -13.88 -22.55
N LYS A 41 -10.50 -13.14 -23.67
CA LYS A 41 -11.74 -12.80 -24.40
C LYS A 41 -12.83 -12.08 -23.59
N ALA A 42 -12.61 -11.86 -22.29
CA ALA A 42 -13.45 -11.04 -21.44
C ALA A 42 -13.16 -9.55 -21.63
N VAL A 43 -14.06 -8.69 -21.12
CA VAL A 43 -13.84 -7.23 -21.07
C VAL A 43 -12.55 -6.95 -20.30
N ALA A 44 -11.66 -6.16 -20.90
CA ALA A 44 -10.29 -5.96 -20.41
C ALA A 44 -10.26 -5.28 -19.04
N ASP A 45 -11.10 -4.27 -18.84
CA ASP A 45 -11.27 -3.58 -17.57
C ASP A 45 -12.70 -3.01 -17.42
N PRO A 46 -13.59 -3.70 -16.69
CA PRO A 46 -14.94 -3.22 -16.42
C PRO A 46 -15.00 -2.10 -15.36
N TYR A 47 -13.92 -1.87 -14.60
CA TYR A 47 -13.94 -0.87 -13.53
C TYR A 47 -13.86 0.57 -14.05
N ILE A 48 -13.57 0.77 -15.33
CA ILE A 48 -13.53 2.11 -15.96
C ILE A 48 -14.90 2.80 -15.93
N GLU A 49 -15.97 2.03 -16.08
CA GLU A 49 -17.35 2.54 -16.04
C GLU A 49 -17.92 2.58 -14.61
N CYS A 50 -17.21 1.97 -13.65
CA CYS A 50 -17.69 1.85 -12.28
C CYS A 50 -17.35 3.10 -11.46
N GLU A 51 -18.27 3.45 -10.58
CA GLU A 51 -18.01 4.44 -9.54
C GLU A 51 -16.94 3.95 -8.56
N PHE A 52 -16.22 4.91 -7.97
CA PHE A 52 -15.13 4.62 -7.03
C PHE A 52 -15.57 3.76 -5.83
N MET A 53 -16.82 3.89 -5.36
CA MET A 53 -17.34 3.11 -4.24
C MET A 53 -17.34 1.60 -4.53
N ILE A 54 -17.66 1.19 -5.75
CA ILE A 54 -17.65 -0.23 -6.15
C ILE A 54 -16.22 -0.76 -6.14
N ILE A 55 -15.28 0.05 -6.66
CA ILE A 55 -13.85 -0.28 -6.67
C ILE A 55 -13.34 -0.43 -5.23
N LEU A 56 -13.74 0.47 -4.32
CA LEU A 56 -13.34 0.43 -2.91
C LEU A 56 -13.86 -0.82 -2.20
N ILE A 57 -15.12 -1.20 -2.40
CA ILE A 57 -15.69 -2.43 -1.83
C ILE A 57 -14.91 -3.66 -2.32
N ASP A 58 -14.64 -3.75 -3.62
CA ASP A 58 -13.87 -4.84 -4.19
C ASP A 58 -12.42 -4.88 -3.70
N LEU A 59 -11.85 -3.71 -3.37
CA LEU A 59 -10.54 -3.59 -2.75
C LEU A 59 -10.55 -4.14 -1.32
N ILE A 60 -11.56 -3.75 -0.51
CA ILE A 60 -11.77 -4.25 0.86
C ILE A 60 -11.98 -5.78 0.86
N LEU A 61 -12.69 -6.30 -0.14
CA LEU A 61 -12.89 -7.74 -0.37
C LEU A 61 -11.65 -8.46 -0.92
N HIS A 62 -10.50 -7.78 -1.01
CA HIS A 62 -9.24 -8.35 -1.48
C HIS A 62 -9.31 -8.94 -2.90
N LYS A 63 -10.18 -8.41 -3.77
CA LYS A 63 -10.31 -8.90 -5.15
C LYS A 63 -9.12 -8.43 -5.99
N THR A 64 -8.35 -9.38 -6.50
CA THR A 64 -7.16 -9.11 -7.34
C THR A 64 -7.42 -8.23 -8.55
N ARG A 65 -8.64 -8.25 -9.10
CA ARG A 65 -9.04 -7.42 -10.26
C ARG A 65 -9.03 -5.93 -9.92
N ALA A 66 -9.51 -5.54 -8.74
CA ALA A 66 -9.50 -4.14 -8.28
C ALA A 66 -8.07 -3.63 -8.05
N TYR A 67 -7.20 -4.45 -7.45
CA TYR A 67 -5.77 -4.10 -7.31
C TYR A 67 -5.11 -3.87 -8.68
N ARG A 68 -5.40 -4.70 -9.69
CA ARG A 68 -4.86 -4.51 -11.05
C ARG A 68 -5.37 -3.23 -11.71
N HIS A 69 -6.65 -2.93 -11.56
CA HIS A 69 -7.23 -1.68 -12.06
C HIS A 69 -6.53 -0.47 -11.44
N ILE A 70 -6.42 -0.42 -10.11
CA ILE A 70 -5.81 0.71 -9.40
C ILE A 70 -4.32 0.83 -9.74
N LEU A 71 -3.55 -0.25 -9.63
CA LEU A 71 -2.09 -0.20 -9.77
C LEU A 71 -1.62 0.01 -11.23
N PHE A 72 -2.24 -0.66 -12.20
CA PHE A 72 -1.75 -0.64 -13.58
C PHE A 72 -2.53 0.26 -14.52
N ASN A 73 -3.84 0.42 -14.32
CA ASN A 73 -4.69 1.16 -15.28
C ASN A 73 -5.03 2.57 -14.82
N LYS A 74 -5.20 2.79 -13.51
CA LYS A 74 -5.53 4.11 -12.96
C LYS A 74 -4.30 4.90 -12.51
N LEU A 75 -3.40 4.25 -11.78
CA LEU A 75 -2.16 4.87 -11.28
C LEU A 75 -0.95 4.63 -12.20
N SER A 76 -1.17 4.04 -13.38
CA SER A 76 -0.15 3.73 -14.41
C SER A 76 1.27 3.67 -13.88
N MET A 77 1.59 2.55 -13.21
CA MET A 77 2.91 2.21 -12.70
C MET A 77 4.02 2.52 -13.73
N GLY A 78 4.69 3.67 -13.63
CA GLY A 78 5.65 4.16 -14.65
C GLY A 78 5.67 5.67 -14.88
N SER A 79 4.61 6.41 -14.54
CA SER A 79 4.49 7.83 -14.89
C SER A 79 5.21 8.79 -13.91
N SER A 80 5.60 9.97 -14.38
CA SER A 80 6.22 11.02 -13.53
C SER A 80 5.32 11.49 -12.37
N VAL A 81 3.99 11.31 -12.51
CA VAL A 81 2.97 11.64 -11.51
C VAL A 81 3.09 10.73 -10.26
N ASP A 82 3.70 9.55 -10.42
CA ASP A 82 3.80 8.51 -9.40
C ASP A 82 4.60 8.97 -8.17
N LYS A 83 5.69 9.72 -8.37
CA LYS A 83 6.54 10.21 -7.27
C LYS A 83 5.77 11.11 -6.32
N GLY A 84 4.88 11.94 -6.89
CA GLY A 84 4.08 12.90 -6.15
C GLY A 84 3.10 12.24 -5.19
N ILE A 85 2.38 11.26 -5.71
CA ILE A 85 1.38 10.50 -4.96
C ILE A 85 2.07 9.61 -3.91
N LEU A 86 3.20 9.00 -4.27
CA LEU A 86 4.00 8.18 -3.37
C LEU A 86 4.46 8.94 -2.12
N TYR A 87 5.08 10.11 -2.29
CA TYR A 87 5.60 10.85 -1.13
C TYR A 87 4.45 11.29 -0.22
N ARG A 88 3.33 11.73 -0.80
CA ARG A 88 2.13 12.14 -0.04
C ARG A 88 1.56 10.97 0.74
N SER A 89 1.39 9.82 0.10
CA SER A 89 0.88 8.61 0.75
C SER A 89 1.82 8.10 1.84
N THR A 90 3.14 8.11 1.58
CA THR A 90 4.16 7.76 2.58
C THR A 90 4.10 8.69 3.79
N LEU A 91 3.98 10.00 3.57
CA LEU A 91 3.86 10.99 4.65
C LEU A 91 2.61 10.72 5.51
N ILE A 92 1.47 10.44 4.88
CA ILE A 92 0.22 10.08 5.57
C ILE A 92 0.42 8.81 6.41
N HIS A 93 1.06 7.77 5.86
CA HIS A 93 1.32 6.55 6.61
C HIS A 93 2.25 6.75 7.81
N ILE A 94 3.30 7.58 7.67
CA ILE A 94 4.18 7.95 8.77
C ILE A 94 3.39 8.69 9.85
N ALA A 95 2.53 9.65 9.46
CA ALA A 95 1.70 10.39 10.41
C ALA A 95 0.73 9.48 11.17
N LEU A 96 0.13 8.49 10.49
CA LEU A 96 -0.76 7.49 11.11
C LEU A 96 -0.01 6.57 12.08
N ASP A 97 1.19 6.14 11.73
CA ASP A 97 2.03 5.32 12.62
C ASP A 97 2.48 6.13 13.84
N ALA A 98 2.86 7.39 13.66
CA ALA A 98 3.18 8.31 14.76
C ALA A 98 1.97 8.54 15.68
N PHE A 99 0.78 8.73 15.11
CA PHE A 99 -0.46 8.83 15.89
C PHE A 99 -0.72 7.57 16.73
N ARG A 100 -0.56 6.38 16.13
CA ARG A 100 -0.71 5.09 16.82
C ARG A 100 0.28 4.94 17.97
N ILE A 101 1.55 5.28 17.75
CA ILE A 101 2.58 5.23 18.80
C ILE A 101 2.26 6.20 19.93
N SER A 102 1.85 7.43 19.60
CA SER A 102 1.44 8.45 20.57
C SER A 102 0.27 7.96 21.44
N PHE A 103 -0.77 7.42 20.81
CA PHE A 103 -1.92 6.86 21.52
C PHE A 103 -1.53 5.70 22.44
N SER A 104 -0.65 4.80 21.96
CA SER A 104 -0.16 3.67 22.77
C SER A 104 0.72 4.10 23.95
N LYS A 105 1.50 5.18 23.82
CA LYS A 105 2.27 5.76 24.95
C LYS A 105 1.34 6.51 25.92
N GLY A 106 0.31 7.18 25.41
CA GLY A 106 -0.71 7.90 26.18
C GLY A 106 -1.40 7.02 27.23
N ASN A 107 -1.94 5.86 26.82
CA ASN A 107 -2.60 4.90 27.73
C ASN A 107 -1.68 4.33 28.83
N ARG A 108 -0.35 4.53 28.76
CA ARG A 108 0.59 4.10 29.79
C ARG A 108 0.95 5.21 30.77
N ALA A 109 0.73 6.47 30.37
CA ALA A 109 1.18 7.65 31.08
C ALA A 109 0.13 8.26 32.03
N ASP A 110 -0.95 7.52 32.35
CA ASP A 110 -2.08 7.93 33.20
C ASP A 110 -1.71 8.20 34.68
N GLY A 111 -0.43 8.42 34.98
CA GLY A 111 0.04 8.78 36.32
C GLY A 111 1.33 9.59 36.32
N ALA A 112 1.34 10.83 35.80
CA ALA A 112 2.23 11.91 36.25
C ALA A 112 2.02 13.28 35.53
N SER A 113 1.58 14.27 36.32
CA SER A 113 2.01 15.69 36.41
C SER A 113 2.12 16.62 35.17
N SER A 114 2.03 17.93 35.45
CA SER A 114 2.15 19.06 34.51
C SER A 114 3.40 18.98 33.64
N ARG A 115 3.23 18.67 32.35
CA ARG A 115 4.32 18.62 31.38
C ARG A 115 4.73 20.03 30.95
N SER A 116 6.01 20.35 31.12
CA SER A 116 6.67 21.51 30.50
C SER A 116 6.58 21.40 28.97
N ILE A 117 6.42 22.52 28.27
CA ILE A 117 6.39 22.59 26.79
C ILE A 117 7.60 21.86 26.18
N PHE A 118 8.78 21.97 26.81
CA PHE A 118 10.00 21.29 26.36
C PHE A 118 9.88 19.76 26.40
N SER A 119 9.29 19.22 27.48
CA SER A 119 9.03 17.78 27.61
C SER A 119 8.02 17.29 26.56
N THR A 120 7.02 18.11 26.22
CA THR A 120 6.04 17.79 25.17
C THR A 120 6.69 17.77 23.79
N ILE A 121 7.56 18.73 23.47
CA ILE A 121 8.30 18.77 22.20
C ILE A 121 9.24 17.56 22.07
N PHE A 122 9.98 17.23 23.14
CA PHE A 122 10.88 16.08 23.14
C PHE A 122 10.12 14.77 22.90
N ASN A 123 8.98 14.57 23.59
CA ASN A 123 8.09 13.42 23.36
C ASN A 123 7.58 13.35 21.92
N CYS A 124 7.22 14.48 21.30
CA CYS A 124 6.80 14.50 19.90
C CYS A 124 7.92 14.09 18.94
N ILE A 125 9.15 14.58 19.17
CA ILE A 125 10.32 14.21 18.37
C ILE A 125 10.61 12.71 18.51
N GLU A 126 10.54 12.18 19.73
CA GLU A 126 10.74 10.75 20.00
C GLU A 126 9.70 9.90 19.25
N VAL A 127 8.41 10.24 19.35
CA VAL A 127 7.34 9.53 18.64
C VAL A 127 7.51 9.55 17.13
N ILE A 128 7.90 10.70 16.56
CA ILE A 128 8.17 10.81 15.11
C ILE A 128 9.40 9.98 14.73
N GLY A 129 10.46 10.02 15.55
CA GLY A 129 11.66 9.22 15.37
C GLY A 129 11.36 7.71 15.36
N ASP A 130 10.56 7.25 16.33
CA ASP A 130 10.12 5.86 16.45
C ASP A 130 9.30 5.42 15.22
N ALA A 131 8.37 6.28 14.77
CA ALA A 131 7.54 6.01 13.59
C ALA A 131 8.38 5.94 12.29
N LEU A 132 9.39 6.81 12.16
CA LEU A 132 10.30 6.79 11.03
C LEU A 132 11.17 5.53 11.04
N LEU A 133 11.73 5.17 12.20
CA LEU A 133 12.57 3.99 12.35
C LEU A 133 11.81 2.70 11.99
N GLY A 134 10.59 2.53 12.52
CA GLY A 134 9.75 1.38 12.18
C GLY A 134 9.44 1.28 10.68
N ASN A 135 9.21 2.42 10.01
CA ASN A 135 8.97 2.45 8.56
C ASN A 135 10.25 2.19 7.75
N ILE A 136 11.41 2.68 8.18
CA ILE A 136 12.70 2.36 7.54
C ILE A 136 12.96 0.86 7.59
N ILE A 137 12.78 0.24 8.77
CA ILE A 137 12.97 -1.21 8.94
C ILE A 137 12.03 -2.01 8.06
N PHE A 138 10.76 -1.60 7.97
CA PHE A 138 9.79 -2.22 7.08
C PHE A 138 10.24 -2.17 5.61
N MET A 139 10.71 -1.02 5.13
CA MET A 139 11.19 -0.86 3.75
C MET A 139 12.45 -1.70 3.49
N VAL A 140 13.40 -1.73 4.43
CA VAL A 140 14.61 -2.56 4.35
C VAL A 140 14.26 -4.05 4.29
N MET A 141 13.34 -4.51 5.13
CA MET A 141 12.93 -5.92 5.14
C MET A 141 12.16 -6.33 3.89
N LEU A 142 11.33 -5.44 3.34
CA LEU A 142 10.70 -5.66 2.03
C LEU A 142 11.74 -5.73 0.91
N PHE A 143 12.74 -4.85 0.93
CA PHE A 143 13.83 -4.87 -0.02
C PHE A 143 14.59 -6.21 0.01
N LEU A 144 15.02 -6.63 1.21
CA LEU A 144 15.73 -7.89 1.40
C LEU A 144 14.86 -9.10 1.00
N GLY A 145 13.59 -9.10 1.36
CA GLY A 145 12.65 -10.17 1.00
C GLY A 145 12.44 -10.26 -0.52
N MET A 146 12.26 -9.13 -1.18
CA MET A 146 12.13 -9.09 -2.64
C MET A 146 13.42 -9.47 -3.35
N TRP A 147 14.56 -9.02 -2.84
CA TRP A 147 15.88 -9.38 -3.35
C TRP A 147 16.13 -10.89 -3.27
N PHE A 148 15.71 -11.53 -2.16
CA PHE A 148 15.78 -12.97 -1.99
C PHE A 148 14.89 -13.73 -2.99
N ILE A 149 13.63 -13.29 -3.19
CA ILE A 149 12.73 -13.94 -4.15
C ILE A 149 13.17 -13.73 -5.61
N LEU A 150 13.62 -12.52 -5.95
CA LEU A 150 14.08 -12.16 -7.31
C LEU A 150 15.47 -12.72 -7.66
N LYS A 151 16.01 -13.60 -6.80
CA LYS A 151 17.22 -14.40 -7.07
C LYS A 151 18.40 -13.53 -7.52
N LEU A 152 18.69 -12.48 -6.74
CA LEU A 152 19.86 -11.60 -6.90
C LEU A 152 19.83 -10.65 -8.11
N SER A 153 18.74 -10.57 -8.88
CA SER A 153 18.65 -9.56 -9.94
C SER A 153 18.18 -8.23 -9.35
N PHE A 154 19.11 -7.28 -9.20
CA PHE A 154 18.84 -5.90 -8.75
C PHE A 154 18.08 -5.12 -9.83
N ASP A 155 16.78 -5.38 -9.96
CA ASP A 155 15.92 -4.56 -10.81
C ASP A 155 15.24 -3.47 -9.96
N ILE A 156 15.86 -2.28 -9.96
CA ILE A 156 15.38 -1.09 -9.23
C ILE A 156 13.95 -0.74 -9.64
N THR A 157 13.56 -1.00 -10.89
CA THR A 157 12.22 -0.70 -11.39
C THR A 157 11.19 -1.58 -10.71
N ARG A 158 11.42 -2.90 -10.65
CA ARG A 158 10.53 -3.86 -9.95
C ARG A 158 10.42 -3.60 -8.47
N TYR A 159 11.51 -3.18 -7.82
CA TYR A 159 11.46 -2.82 -6.40
C TYR A 159 10.62 -1.56 -6.19
N ARG A 160 10.81 -0.52 -7.01
CA ARG A 160 9.98 0.70 -6.96
C ARG A 160 8.51 0.37 -7.18
N GLU A 161 8.21 -0.51 -8.12
CA GLU A 161 6.86 -0.99 -8.36
C GLU A 161 6.29 -1.73 -7.13
N ALA A 162 7.04 -2.67 -6.56
CA ALA A 162 6.60 -3.39 -5.36
C ALA A 162 6.34 -2.44 -4.18
N LEU A 163 7.22 -1.46 -3.95
CA LEU A 163 7.03 -0.43 -2.95
C LEU A 163 5.76 0.39 -3.19
N PHE A 164 5.54 0.83 -4.43
CA PHE A 164 4.34 1.57 -4.81
C PHE A 164 3.07 0.77 -4.49
N ALA A 165 3.04 -0.50 -4.87
CA ALA A 165 1.92 -1.37 -4.57
C ALA A 165 1.70 -1.56 -3.07
N VAL A 166 2.75 -1.75 -2.28
CA VAL A 166 2.65 -1.92 -0.82
C VAL A 166 2.15 -0.64 -0.14
N ILE A 167 2.64 0.53 -0.56
CA ILE A 167 2.19 1.81 -0.02
C ILE A 167 0.71 2.02 -0.32
N ILE A 168 0.28 1.89 -1.58
CA ILE A 168 -1.13 2.07 -1.96
C ILE A 168 -2.05 1.03 -1.30
N SER A 169 -1.59 -0.21 -1.13
CA SER A 169 -2.37 -1.27 -0.49
C SER A 169 -2.47 -1.15 1.03
N SER A 170 -1.74 -0.24 1.65
CA SER A 170 -1.80 0.05 3.09
C SER A 170 -2.95 0.99 3.49
N TYR A 171 -3.96 1.16 2.62
CA TYR A 171 -5.11 2.05 2.83
C TYR A 171 -5.92 1.76 4.11
N PHE A 172 -5.91 0.52 4.62
CA PHE A 172 -6.60 0.17 5.87
C PHE A 172 -6.06 0.94 7.08
N LYS A 173 -4.83 1.47 7.03
CA LYS A 173 -4.31 2.35 8.09
C LYS A 173 -5.15 3.61 8.29
N LEU A 174 -5.90 4.06 7.27
CA LEU A 174 -6.80 5.21 7.39
C LEU A 174 -7.92 4.96 8.41
N PHE A 175 -8.29 3.70 8.67
CA PHE A 175 -9.25 3.38 9.75
C PHE A 175 -8.70 3.71 11.14
N LEU A 176 -7.41 3.99 11.31
CA LEU A 176 -6.92 4.52 12.59
C LEU A 176 -7.53 5.89 12.92
N PHE A 177 -8.00 6.67 11.93
CA PHE A 177 -8.74 7.89 12.20
C PHE A 177 -10.08 7.64 12.91
N THR A 178 -10.72 6.49 12.69
CA THR A 178 -11.97 6.20 13.43
C THR A 178 -11.72 6.00 14.92
N MET A 179 -10.49 5.61 15.31
CA MET A 179 -10.07 5.53 16.71
C MET A 179 -9.95 6.92 17.38
N MET A 180 -9.87 8.00 16.60
CA MET A 180 -9.90 9.37 17.13
C MET A 180 -11.32 9.78 17.55
N VAL A 181 -12.33 9.26 16.84
CA VAL A 181 -13.74 9.62 17.08
C VAL A 181 -14.42 8.65 18.02
N TRP A 182 -14.03 7.37 18.01
CA TRP A 182 -14.60 6.31 18.85
C TRP A 182 -13.55 5.64 19.73
N GLU A 183 -13.93 5.38 20.99
CA GLU A 183 -13.16 4.60 21.95
C GLU A 183 -13.25 3.11 21.62
N PHE A 184 -12.28 2.62 20.86
CA PHE A 184 -12.15 1.20 20.53
C PHE A 184 -11.06 0.54 21.37
N PRO A 185 -11.19 -0.76 21.70
CA PRO A 185 -10.15 -1.49 22.40
C PRO A 185 -8.89 -1.62 21.52
N SER A 186 -7.72 -1.71 22.16
CA SER A 186 -6.42 -1.85 21.47
C SER A 186 -6.31 -3.09 20.56
N SER A 187 -7.23 -4.05 20.68
CA SER A 187 -7.37 -5.19 19.77
C SER A 187 -7.75 -4.78 18.34
N VAL A 188 -8.50 -3.69 18.16
CA VAL A 188 -8.89 -3.19 16.83
C VAL A 188 -7.67 -2.71 16.03
N VAL A 189 -6.67 -2.12 16.69
CA VAL A 189 -5.41 -1.73 16.03
C VAL A 189 -4.71 -2.95 15.44
N LYS A 190 -4.65 -4.06 16.18
CA LYS A 190 -4.07 -5.32 15.69
C LYS A 190 -4.86 -5.89 14.52
N LEU A 191 -6.19 -5.76 14.55
CA LEU A 191 -7.05 -6.18 13.45
C LEU A 191 -6.79 -5.37 12.19
N ILE A 192 -6.64 -4.04 12.30
CA ILE A 192 -6.25 -3.18 11.18
C ILE A 192 -4.89 -3.62 10.61
N GLU A 193 -3.89 -3.86 11.46
CA GLU A 193 -2.58 -4.35 11.03
C GLU A 193 -2.65 -5.69 10.28
N MET A 194 -3.50 -6.62 10.72
CA MET A 194 -3.74 -7.89 10.01
C MET A 194 -4.37 -7.69 8.62
N PHE A 195 -5.33 -6.77 8.49
CA PHE A 195 -5.93 -6.41 7.19
C PHE A 195 -4.92 -5.70 6.27
N VAL A 196 -4.06 -4.85 6.82
CA VAL A 196 -2.96 -4.24 6.06
C VAL A 196 -2.00 -5.32 5.55
N LEU A 197 -1.65 -6.29 6.38
CA LEU A 197 -0.81 -7.43 5.97
C LEU A 197 -1.46 -8.22 4.83
N SER A 198 -2.74 -8.61 4.95
CA SER A 198 -3.43 -9.37 3.90
C SER A 198 -3.53 -8.59 2.58
N SER A 199 -3.80 -7.29 2.66
CA SER A 199 -3.87 -6.40 1.50
C SER A 199 -2.52 -6.30 0.79
N ASN A 200 -1.44 -6.11 1.55
CA ASN A 200 -0.08 -6.01 1.01
C ASN A 200 0.35 -7.32 0.32
N VAL A 201 -0.04 -8.48 0.86
CA VAL A 201 0.24 -9.79 0.23
C VAL A 201 -0.44 -9.92 -1.13
N VAL A 202 -1.71 -9.49 -1.24
CA VAL A 202 -2.45 -9.51 -2.50
C VAL A 202 -1.84 -8.54 -3.52
N ALA A 203 -1.50 -7.32 -3.09
CA ALA A 203 -0.89 -6.32 -3.95
C ALA A 203 0.49 -6.76 -4.45
N LEU A 204 1.33 -7.30 -3.56
CA LEU A 204 2.65 -7.80 -3.92
C LEU A 204 2.56 -8.96 -4.90
N ARG A 205 1.60 -9.87 -4.72
CA ARG A 205 1.33 -10.96 -5.67
C ARG A 205 0.90 -10.44 -7.04
N VAL A 206 0.10 -9.38 -7.09
CA VAL A 206 -0.37 -8.77 -8.34
C VAL A 206 0.79 -8.18 -9.14
N VAL A 207 1.76 -7.54 -8.47
CA VAL A 207 2.93 -6.96 -9.12
C VAL A 207 3.96 -8.02 -9.50
N SER A 208 4.32 -8.88 -8.55
CA SER A 208 5.45 -9.78 -8.68
C SER A 208 5.12 -11.12 -9.37
N GLN A 209 3.84 -11.47 -9.48
CA GLN A 209 3.35 -12.73 -10.04
C GLN A 209 3.86 -14.00 -9.34
N PHE A 210 4.50 -13.87 -8.16
CA PHE A 210 5.00 -15.00 -7.38
C PHE A 210 3.89 -15.81 -6.71
N PRO A 211 4.19 -17.06 -6.28
CA PRO A 211 3.27 -17.86 -5.49
C PRO A 211 2.89 -17.15 -4.18
N LYS A 212 1.65 -17.35 -3.74
CA LYS A 212 1.10 -16.71 -2.51
C LYS A 212 2.00 -16.88 -1.29
N ALA A 213 2.61 -18.06 -1.13
CA ALA A 213 3.45 -18.38 0.02
C ALA A 213 4.68 -17.48 0.13
N HIS A 214 5.34 -17.18 -0.99
CA HIS A 214 6.52 -16.30 -1.01
C HIS A 214 6.12 -14.84 -0.70
N CYS A 215 5.04 -14.33 -1.30
CA CYS A 215 4.53 -12.99 -1.02
C CYS A 215 4.11 -12.86 0.46
N PHE A 216 3.44 -13.89 1.00
CA PHE A 216 3.07 -13.93 2.40
C PHE A 216 4.30 -13.90 3.31
N GLY A 217 5.31 -14.74 3.04
CA GLY A 217 6.54 -14.77 3.83
C GLY A 217 7.24 -13.41 3.86
N VAL A 218 7.39 -12.73 2.72
CA VAL A 218 8.05 -11.41 2.66
C VAL A 218 7.27 -10.35 3.41
N CYS A 219 5.96 -10.23 3.18
CA CYS A 219 5.15 -9.24 3.89
C CYS A 219 5.09 -9.54 5.39
N PHE A 220 4.95 -10.81 5.78
CA PHE A 220 4.90 -11.22 7.18
C PHE A 220 6.21 -10.89 7.89
N MET A 221 7.36 -11.23 7.30
CA MET A 221 8.66 -10.90 7.88
C MET A 221 8.89 -9.40 8.02
N ALA A 222 8.47 -8.59 7.04
CA ALA A 222 8.60 -7.13 7.10
C ALA A 222 7.73 -6.53 8.21
N HIS A 223 6.47 -6.95 8.33
CA HIS A 223 5.56 -6.49 9.39
C HIS A 223 5.98 -7.00 10.77
N ALA A 224 6.42 -8.25 10.88
CA ALA A 224 6.92 -8.82 12.13
C ALA A 224 8.17 -8.07 12.62
N ALA A 225 9.12 -7.78 11.73
CA ALA A 225 10.31 -7.00 12.07
C ALA A 225 9.93 -5.60 12.58
N LYS A 226 9.06 -4.88 11.85
CA LYS A 226 8.56 -3.57 12.28
C LYS A 226 7.89 -3.64 13.66
N TYR A 227 6.98 -4.60 13.85
CA TYR A 227 6.28 -4.78 15.12
C TYR A 227 7.22 -5.08 16.28
N LEU A 228 8.24 -5.92 16.06
CA LEU A 228 9.25 -6.23 17.07
C LEU A 228 10.09 -5.00 17.42
N THR A 229 10.50 -4.19 16.43
CA THR A 229 11.22 -2.95 16.70
C THR A 229 10.38 -1.97 17.50
N GLU A 230 9.12 -1.74 17.10
CA GLU A 230 8.22 -0.86 17.84
C GLU A 230 7.98 -1.35 19.27
N ARG A 231 7.82 -2.66 19.46
CA ARG A 231 7.66 -3.26 20.78
C ARG A 231 8.92 -3.12 21.64
N TRP A 232 10.10 -3.24 21.03
CA TRP A 232 11.38 -3.04 21.72
C TRP A 232 11.56 -1.59 22.15
N ILE A 233 11.23 -0.64 21.27
CA ILE A 233 11.24 0.80 21.57
C ILE A 233 10.25 1.13 22.69
N LEU A 234 9.02 0.62 22.61
CA LEU A 234 8.00 0.79 23.66
C LEU A 234 8.33 0.01 24.94
N GLY A 235 9.20 -0.98 24.89
CA GLY A 235 9.51 -1.88 26.00
C GLY A 235 10.75 -1.50 26.79
N ASN A 236 11.56 -0.57 26.28
CA ASN A 236 12.64 0.02 27.06
C ASN A 236 12.02 0.97 28.11
N PRO A 237 12.28 0.73 29.41
CA PRO A 237 11.81 1.60 30.49
C PRO A 237 12.48 2.97 30.46
#